data_AF-A0A317C826-F1
#
_entry.id   AF-A0A317C826-F1
#
_cell.length_a   1.000
_cell.length_b   1.000
_cell.length_c   1.000
_cell.angle_alpha   90.00
_cell.angle_beta   90.00
_cell.angle_gamma   90.00
#
_symmetry.space_group_name_H-M   'P 1'
#
loop_
_entity.id
_entity.type
_entity.pdbx_description
1 polymer ?
#
loop_
_entity_poly.entity_id
_entity_poly.type
_entity_poly.pdbx_seq_one_letter_code
_entity_poly.pdbx_strand_id
1 'polypeptide(L)'
;METFSESEESAMNEQETAGKAVLERKTNITVMQSNGTLKAYVRGTEYNLRVMKPSHGVGVIELKRSLDRNREMIEQSLAKMIEIYREFRLSEDPLKFESDDDYRTATKNALVARANIDVLIPLINMRGGDAEYEGSGEGLPIEEHVEKLRNIAEEVIDAELYVYVPPEPVVEVNDGISWPSFFVVGLIVLLVVLFLKVFL
;
A
#
# COMPACT_ATOMS: atom_id res chain seq x y z
N MET A 1 12.54 61.40 14.17
CA MET A 1 11.53 60.57 14.85
C MET A 1 11.07 59.58 13.81
N GLU A 2 11.26 58.30 14.13
CA GLU A 2 10.81 57.10 13.40
C GLU A 2 11.58 56.68 12.13
N THR A 3 12.54 55.80 12.42
CA THR A 3 13.07 54.66 11.65
C THR A 3 11.99 53.61 11.32
N PHE A 4 12.37 52.59 10.53
CA PHE A 4 11.74 51.29 10.18
C PHE A 4 11.35 51.24 8.68
N SER A 5 11.70 50.23 7.87
CA SER A 5 12.58 49.07 7.99
C SER A 5 12.62 48.42 6.60
N GLU A 6 13.81 48.16 6.06
CA GLU A 6 14.03 47.21 4.97
C GLU A 6 13.54 45.83 5.38
N SER A 7 12.47 45.33 4.77
CA SER A 7 12.12 43.90 4.81
C SER A 7 11.01 43.54 3.79
N GLU A 8 11.21 43.84 2.51
CA GLU A 8 10.28 43.39 1.45
C GLU A 8 10.96 42.64 0.28
N GLU A 9 12.20 42.17 0.45
CA GLU A 9 12.93 41.46 -0.62
C GLU A 9 13.47 40.09 -0.16
N SER A 10 12.67 39.31 0.56
CA SER A 10 12.99 37.90 0.84
C SER A 10 11.77 36.97 0.97
N ALA A 11 10.64 37.35 0.36
CA ALA A 11 9.43 36.51 0.36
C ALA A 11 9.09 35.93 -1.02
N MET A 12 10.06 35.90 -1.95
CA MET A 12 9.84 35.49 -3.33
C MET A 12 10.84 34.41 -3.78
N ASN A 13 11.07 33.39 -2.95
CA ASN A 13 11.77 32.17 -3.41
C ASN A 13 11.49 30.86 -2.63
N GLU A 14 10.39 30.78 -1.87
CA GLU A 14 10.02 29.53 -1.16
C GLU A 14 8.64 28.96 -1.56
N GLN A 15 7.89 29.63 -2.44
CA GLN A 15 6.60 29.12 -2.92
C GLN A 15 6.69 28.29 -4.21
N GLU A 16 7.83 28.23 -4.89
CA GLU A 16 7.95 27.54 -6.18
C GLU A 16 8.37 26.06 -6.06
N THR A 17 8.80 25.61 -4.88
CA THR A 17 9.18 24.20 -4.62
C THR A 17 8.09 23.40 -3.89
N ALA A 18 7.13 24.05 -3.24
CA ALA A 18 5.97 23.38 -2.64
C ALA A 18 4.86 23.05 -3.67
N GLY A 19 4.80 23.77 -4.79
CA GLY A 19 3.80 23.59 -5.84
C GLY A 19 4.00 22.37 -6.74
N LYS A 20 5.20 21.77 -6.75
CA LYS A 20 5.50 20.58 -7.57
C LYS A 20 5.30 19.24 -6.86
N ALA A 21 5.31 19.21 -5.53
CA ALA A 21 5.10 17.97 -4.77
C ALA A 21 3.62 17.62 -4.54
N VAL A 22 2.69 18.56 -4.79
CA VAL A 22 1.24 18.36 -4.57
C VAL A 22 0.51 17.92 -5.85
N LEU A 23 1.17 17.97 -7.01
CA LEU A 23 0.57 17.61 -8.31
C LEU A 23 0.76 16.14 -8.72
N GLU A 24 1.43 15.30 -7.91
CA GLU A 24 1.59 13.85 -8.20
C GLU A 24 0.67 12.92 -7.40
N ARG A 25 -0.15 13.44 -6.47
CA ARG A 25 -1.36 12.71 -6.09
C ARG A 25 -2.39 12.99 -7.15
N LYS A 26 -2.28 12.23 -8.25
CA LYS A 26 -3.35 12.05 -9.23
C LYS A 26 -4.59 11.64 -8.44
N THR A 27 -5.40 12.62 -8.04
CA THR A 27 -6.75 12.40 -7.55
C THR A 27 -7.46 11.77 -8.72
N ASN A 28 -7.50 10.44 -8.72
CA ASN A 28 -8.17 9.67 -9.75
C ASN A 28 -9.65 9.97 -9.54
N ILE A 29 -10.13 11.00 -10.22
CA ILE A 29 -11.54 11.35 -10.25
C ILE A 29 -12.24 10.15 -10.85
N THR A 30 -13.00 9.45 -10.00
CA THR A 30 -13.80 8.31 -10.40
C THR A 30 -14.97 8.81 -11.27
N VAL A 31 -14.78 8.85 -12.59
CA VAL A 31 -15.84 9.27 -13.52
C VAL A 31 -16.80 8.11 -13.72
N MET A 32 -18.01 8.21 -13.15
CA MET A 32 -19.10 7.31 -13.49
C MET A 32 -19.56 7.59 -14.93
N GLN A 33 -19.26 6.69 -15.87
CA GLN A 33 -19.91 6.71 -17.17
C GLN A 33 -21.35 6.21 -17.02
N SER A 34 -22.28 6.83 -17.74
CA SER A 34 -23.74 6.65 -17.67
C SER A 34 -24.27 5.22 -17.93
N ASN A 35 -23.39 4.24 -18.12
CA ASN A 35 -23.69 2.83 -18.37
C ASN A 35 -23.42 1.89 -17.18
N GLY A 36 -23.08 2.43 -15.99
CA GLY A 36 -22.73 1.62 -14.82
C GLY A 36 -21.30 1.06 -14.86
N THR A 37 -20.41 1.67 -15.66
CA THR A 37 -18.98 1.35 -15.68
C THR A 37 -18.20 2.41 -14.93
N LEU A 38 -17.28 1.96 -14.07
CA LEU A 38 -16.41 2.79 -13.27
C LEU A 38 -14.96 2.47 -13.64
N LYS A 39 -14.13 3.49 -13.81
CA LYS A 39 -12.67 3.32 -13.86
C LYS A 39 -12.10 3.72 -12.52
N ALA A 40 -11.40 2.80 -11.88
CA ALA A 40 -10.67 3.03 -10.64
C ALA A 40 -9.19 2.74 -10.86
N TYR A 41 -8.33 3.43 -10.12
CA TYR A 41 -6.89 3.24 -10.22
C TYR A 41 -6.32 2.96 -8.84
N VAL A 42 -5.66 1.81 -8.68
CA VAL A 42 -5.00 1.42 -7.43
C VAL A 42 -3.54 1.14 -7.74
N ARG A 43 -2.63 1.88 -7.09
CA ARG A 43 -1.17 1.82 -7.33
C ARG A 43 -0.79 1.85 -8.81
N GLY A 44 -1.37 2.79 -9.56
CA GLY A 44 -1.11 2.97 -11.00
C GLY A 44 -1.77 1.95 -11.93
N THR A 45 -2.38 0.88 -11.40
CA THR A 45 -3.11 -0.12 -12.18
C THR A 45 -4.55 0.34 -12.43
N GLU A 46 -4.99 0.34 -13.69
CA GLU A 46 -6.39 0.63 -14.06
C GLU A 46 -7.28 -0.60 -13.86
N TYR A 47 -8.41 -0.39 -13.19
CA TYR A 47 -9.47 -1.38 -13.01
C TYR A 47 -10.76 -0.87 -13.65
N ASN A 48 -11.27 -1.64 -14.60
CA ASN A 48 -12.58 -1.42 -15.20
C ASN A 48 -13.63 -2.23 -14.41
N LEU A 49 -14.46 -1.51 -13.66
CA LEU A 49 -15.48 -2.07 -12.78
C LEU A 49 -16.86 -1.92 -13.42
N ARG A 50 -17.72 -2.93 -13.23
CA ARG A 50 -19.12 -2.86 -13.62
C ARG A 50 -19.96 -2.85 -12.36
N VAL A 51 -20.60 -1.71 -12.10
CA VAL A 51 -21.48 -1.48 -10.95
C VAL A 51 -22.91 -1.63 -11.45
N MET A 52 -23.61 -2.63 -10.93
CA MET A 52 -25.00 -2.88 -11.32
C MET A 52 -25.94 -2.11 -10.40
N LYS A 53 -26.73 -1.20 -10.98
CA LYS A 53 -27.80 -0.54 -10.24
C LYS A 53 -28.89 -1.57 -9.89
N PRO A 54 -29.32 -1.68 -8.63
CA PRO A 54 -30.44 -2.53 -8.26
C PRO A 54 -31.72 -2.19 -9.04
N SER A 55 -32.52 -3.21 -9.35
CA SER A 55 -33.79 -3.04 -10.08
C SER A 55 -34.76 -2.12 -9.34
N HIS A 56 -35.63 -1.44 -10.09
CA HIS A 56 -36.44 -0.32 -9.58
C HIS A 56 -37.56 -0.73 -8.59
N GLY A 57 -37.73 -2.02 -8.30
CA GLY A 57 -38.72 -2.55 -7.34
C GLY A 57 -38.17 -3.36 -6.17
N VAL A 58 -36.84 -3.43 -5.98
CA VAL A 58 -36.22 -4.24 -4.90
C VAL A 58 -36.63 -3.72 -3.51
N GLY A 59 -37.01 -4.60 -2.59
CA GLY A 59 -37.41 -4.18 -1.24
C GLY A 59 -36.24 -3.67 -0.40
N VAL A 60 -36.50 -2.84 0.62
CA VAL A 60 -35.45 -2.36 1.57
C VAL A 60 -34.69 -3.52 2.21
N ILE A 61 -35.39 -4.61 2.57
CA ILE A 61 -34.81 -5.81 3.17
C ILE A 61 -33.78 -6.46 2.23
N GLU A 62 -34.10 -6.54 0.94
CA GLU A 62 -33.21 -7.13 -0.06
C GLU A 62 -32.01 -6.23 -0.36
N LEU A 63 -32.21 -4.91 -0.35
CA LEU A 63 -31.12 -3.95 -0.47
C LEU A 63 -30.15 -4.05 0.73
N LYS A 64 -30.67 -4.14 1.95
CA LYS A 64 -29.86 -4.36 3.16
C LYS A 64 -29.08 -5.67 3.09
N ARG A 65 -29.73 -6.78 2.72
CA ARG A 65 -29.02 -8.06 2.50
C ARG A 65 -27.94 -7.94 1.42
N SER A 66 -28.18 -7.14 0.38
CA SER A 66 -27.16 -6.88 -0.64
C SER A 66 -26.00 -6.05 -0.09
N LEU A 67 -26.25 -5.08 0.77
CA LEU A 67 -25.24 -4.29 1.46
C LEU A 67 -24.34 -5.20 2.30
N ASP A 68 -24.94 -6.05 3.13
CA ASP A 68 -24.22 -7.01 3.99
C ASP A 68 -23.32 -7.94 3.17
N ARG A 69 -23.82 -8.47 2.05
CA ARG A 69 -23.02 -9.33 1.16
C ARG A 69 -21.84 -8.60 0.52
N ASN A 70 -21.97 -7.30 0.22
CA ASN A 70 -20.84 -6.55 -0.33
C ASN A 70 -19.80 -6.27 0.76
N ARG A 71 -20.21 -6.06 2.02
CA ARG A 71 -19.28 -5.98 3.16
C ARG A 71 -18.53 -7.28 3.36
N GLU A 72 -19.24 -8.40 3.36
CA GLU A 72 -18.65 -9.74 3.41
C GLU A 72 -17.66 -9.97 2.25
N MET A 73 -18.01 -9.52 1.04
CA MET A 73 -17.13 -9.61 -0.13
C MET A 73 -15.84 -8.79 0.04
N ILE A 74 -15.88 -7.64 0.73
CA ILE A 74 -14.68 -6.86 1.08
C ILE A 74 -13.79 -7.66 2.03
N GLU A 75 -14.37 -8.24 3.09
CA GLU A 75 -13.64 -9.06 4.06
C GLU A 75 -13.00 -10.30 3.40
N GLN A 76 -13.76 -11.00 2.55
CA GLN A 76 -13.25 -12.14 1.78
C GLN A 76 -12.14 -11.72 0.82
N SER A 77 -12.24 -10.53 0.21
CA SER A 77 -11.20 -10.01 -0.68
C SER A 77 -9.92 -9.68 0.08
N LEU A 78 -10.03 -9.11 1.29
CA LEU A 78 -8.90 -8.88 2.18
C LEU A 78 -8.23 -10.20 2.58
N ALA A 79 -9.01 -11.19 3.00
CA ALA A 79 -8.47 -12.51 3.37
C ALA A 79 -7.70 -13.16 2.21
N LYS A 80 -8.22 -13.06 0.98
CA LYS A 80 -7.52 -13.53 -0.22
C LYS A 80 -6.23 -12.75 -0.49
N MET A 81 -6.23 -11.42 -0.34
CA MET A 81 -5.00 -10.63 -0.50
C MET A 81 -3.93 -11.06 0.49
N ILE A 82 -4.31 -11.35 1.75
CA ILE A 82 -3.40 -11.86 2.79
C ILE A 82 -2.82 -13.21 2.37
N GLU A 83 -3.66 -14.14 1.94
CA GLU A 83 -3.25 -15.48 1.48
C GLU A 83 -2.29 -15.40 0.30
N ILE A 84 -2.65 -14.65 -0.74
CA ILE A 84 -1.85 -14.48 -1.95
C ILE A 84 -0.50 -13.81 -1.62
N TYR A 85 -0.51 -12.75 -0.81
CA TYR A 85 0.73 -12.08 -0.42
C TYR A 85 1.61 -12.97 0.45
N ARG A 86 1.04 -13.78 1.35
CA ARG A 86 1.79 -14.80 2.11
C ARG A 86 2.47 -15.77 1.17
N GLU A 87 1.73 -16.35 0.22
CA GLU A 87 2.31 -17.28 -0.74
C GLU A 87 3.41 -16.65 -1.58
N PHE A 88 3.25 -15.37 -1.95
CA PHE A 88 4.30 -14.63 -2.63
C PHE A 88 5.55 -14.51 -1.76
N ARG A 89 5.43 -14.05 -0.51
CA ARG A 89 6.56 -13.85 0.40
C ARG A 89 7.30 -15.14 0.74
N LEU A 90 6.59 -16.27 0.73
CA LEU A 90 7.15 -17.61 0.96
C LEU A 90 7.63 -18.31 -0.33
N SER A 91 7.36 -17.75 -1.51
CA SER A 91 7.77 -18.34 -2.78
C SER A 91 9.26 -18.10 -3.03
N GLU A 92 9.95 -19.13 -3.50
CA GLU A 92 11.33 -19.01 -4.00
C GLU A 92 11.39 -18.46 -5.43
N ASP A 93 10.24 -18.34 -6.12
CA ASP A 93 10.17 -17.83 -7.49
C ASP A 93 10.07 -16.30 -7.52
N PRO A 94 11.12 -15.59 -7.97
CA PRO A 94 11.13 -14.13 -8.01
C PRO A 94 10.13 -13.52 -9.01
N LEU A 95 9.58 -14.32 -9.94
CA LEU A 95 8.65 -13.83 -10.96
C LEU A 95 7.17 -13.95 -10.57
N LYS A 96 6.85 -14.62 -9.45
CA LYS A 96 5.46 -14.94 -9.08
C LYS A 96 4.57 -13.70 -8.91
N PHE A 97 5.11 -12.59 -8.40
CA PHE A 97 4.31 -11.38 -8.08
C PHE A 97 4.03 -10.47 -9.27
N GLU A 98 4.97 -10.38 -10.22
CA GLU A 98 4.82 -9.47 -11.35
C GLU A 98 3.70 -9.95 -12.31
N SER A 99 3.33 -11.23 -12.21
CA SER A 99 2.25 -11.86 -12.96
C SER A 99 0.99 -12.20 -12.16
N ASP A 100 0.88 -11.81 -10.89
CA ASP A 100 -0.18 -12.34 -10.01
C ASP A 100 -1.57 -11.75 -10.31
N ASP A 101 -2.23 -12.33 -11.31
CA ASP A 101 -3.61 -12.05 -11.69
C ASP A 101 -4.61 -12.35 -10.57
N ASP A 102 -4.26 -13.19 -9.59
CA ASP A 102 -5.12 -13.50 -8.45
C ASP A 102 -5.18 -12.30 -7.50
N TYR A 103 -4.03 -11.67 -7.22
CA TYR A 103 -4.01 -10.45 -6.39
C TYR A 103 -4.78 -9.31 -7.06
N ARG A 104 -4.65 -9.17 -8.39
CA ARG A 104 -5.43 -8.20 -9.18
C ARG A 104 -6.92 -8.51 -9.12
N THR A 105 -7.30 -9.79 -9.16
CA THR A 105 -8.69 -10.23 -9.07
C THR A 105 -9.28 -9.95 -7.68
N ALA A 106 -8.54 -10.23 -6.60
CA ALA A 106 -8.95 -9.88 -5.24
C ALA A 106 -9.13 -8.36 -5.09
N THR A 107 -8.22 -7.55 -5.65
CA THR A 107 -8.32 -6.08 -5.67
C THR A 107 -9.56 -5.62 -6.42
N LYS A 108 -9.82 -6.18 -7.61
CA LYS A 108 -11.01 -5.84 -8.40
C LYS A 108 -12.31 -6.18 -7.67
N ASN A 109 -12.35 -7.31 -6.98
CA ASN A 109 -13.51 -7.75 -6.20
C ASN A 109 -13.81 -6.77 -5.05
N ALA A 110 -12.79 -6.35 -4.31
CA ALA A 110 -12.93 -5.33 -3.27
C ALA A 110 -13.45 -4.00 -3.84
N LEU A 111 -12.92 -3.56 -4.99
CA LEU A 111 -13.36 -2.35 -5.68
C LEU A 111 -14.83 -2.41 -6.10
N VAL A 112 -15.26 -3.52 -6.72
CA VAL A 112 -16.67 -3.71 -7.12
C VAL A 112 -17.58 -3.70 -5.91
N ALA A 113 -17.21 -4.43 -4.85
CA ALA A 113 -17.99 -4.49 -3.63
C ALA A 113 -18.15 -3.09 -3.01
N ARG A 114 -17.06 -2.34 -2.92
CA ARG A 114 -17.09 -0.99 -2.36
C ARG A 114 -17.91 -0.02 -3.21
N ALA A 115 -17.79 -0.09 -4.53
CA ALA A 115 -18.60 0.73 -5.44
C ALA A 115 -20.10 0.39 -5.35
N ASN A 116 -20.46 -0.88 -5.12
CA ASN A 116 -21.84 -1.26 -4.88
C ASN A 116 -22.36 -0.68 -3.55
N ILE A 117 -21.54 -0.64 -2.49
CA ILE A 117 -21.91 -0.02 -1.20
C ILE A 117 -22.30 1.45 -1.39
N ASP A 118 -21.54 2.21 -2.18
CA ASP A 118 -21.83 3.63 -2.50
C ASP A 118 -23.17 3.83 -3.21
N VAL A 119 -23.62 2.84 -3.96
CA VAL A 119 -24.92 2.86 -4.62
C VAL A 119 -26.03 2.40 -3.67
N LEU A 120 -25.77 1.39 -2.85
CA LEU A 120 -26.76 0.75 -1.99
C LEU A 120 -27.19 1.65 -0.82
N ILE A 121 -26.25 2.29 -0.13
CA ILE A 121 -26.55 3.11 1.06
C ILE A 121 -27.54 4.23 0.73
N PRO A 122 -27.30 5.09 -0.29
CA PRO A 122 -28.28 6.13 -0.65
C PRO A 122 -29.62 5.54 -1.10
N LEU A 123 -29.62 4.42 -1.82
CA LEU A 123 -30.87 3.79 -2.29
C LEU A 123 -31.71 3.24 -1.13
N ILE A 124 -31.09 2.68 -0.11
CA ILE A 124 -31.78 2.20 1.10
C ILE A 124 -32.43 3.38 1.82
N ASN A 125 -31.68 4.46 2.02
CA ASN A 125 -32.16 5.64 2.75
C ASN A 125 -33.28 6.37 2.00
N MET A 126 -33.19 6.49 0.67
CA MET A 126 -34.27 7.04 -0.16
C MET A 126 -35.56 6.21 -0.11
N ARG A 127 -35.49 4.91 0.24
CA ARG A 127 -36.64 4.02 0.36
C ARG A 127 -37.18 3.89 1.79
N GLY A 128 -36.77 4.77 2.69
CA GLY A 128 -37.20 4.78 4.09
C GLY A 128 -36.51 3.71 4.96
N GLY A 129 -35.41 3.14 4.47
CA GLY A 129 -34.49 2.38 5.30
C GLY A 129 -33.54 3.30 6.08
N ASP A 130 -32.75 2.67 6.92
CA ASP A 130 -31.69 3.31 7.70
C ASP A 130 -30.41 2.48 7.50
N ALA A 131 -29.49 3.01 6.71
CA ALA A 131 -28.19 2.44 6.39
C ALA A 131 -27.13 3.55 6.41
N GLU A 132 -25.98 3.25 6.98
CA GLU A 132 -24.86 4.16 7.11
C GLU A 132 -23.56 3.46 6.67
N TYR A 133 -22.55 4.26 6.36
CA TYR A 133 -21.20 3.75 6.14
C TYR A 133 -20.63 3.23 7.45
N GLU A 134 -20.05 2.04 7.42
CA GLU A 134 -19.51 1.37 8.60
C GLU A 134 -17.98 1.36 8.60
N GLY A 135 -17.40 1.58 9.79
CA GLY A 135 -15.96 1.55 9.99
C GLY A 135 -15.21 2.75 9.40
N SER A 136 -13.90 2.81 9.66
CA SER A 136 -13.03 3.90 9.19
C SER A 136 -12.68 3.81 7.70
N GLY A 137 -13.11 2.76 7.01
CA GLY A 137 -12.78 2.49 5.61
C GLY A 137 -13.90 2.86 4.64
N GLU A 138 -15.16 2.58 4.96
CA GLU A 138 -16.27 2.82 4.03
C GLU A 138 -16.51 4.31 3.75
N GLY A 139 -16.13 5.23 4.64
CA GLY A 139 -16.24 6.67 4.36
C GLY A 139 -15.17 7.23 3.40
N LEU A 140 -14.14 6.45 3.07
CA LEU A 140 -13.03 6.90 2.21
C LEU A 140 -13.40 6.78 0.72
N PRO A 141 -12.71 7.53 -0.16
CA PRO A 141 -12.72 7.27 -1.59
C PRO A 141 -12.45 5.79 -1.88
N ILE A 142 -13.12 5.23 -2.89
CA ILE A 142 -13.11 3.79 -3.20
C ILE A 142 -11.67 3.27 -3.38
N GLU A 143 -10.86 4.03 -4.12
CA GLU A 143 -9.46 3.71 -4.40
C GLU A 143 -8.62 3.69 -3.12
N GLU A 144 -8.81 4.69 -2.25
CA GLU A 144 -8.08 4.83 -0.99
C GLU A 144 -8.47 3.72 0.00
N HIS A 145 -9.75 3.37 0.07
CA HIS A 145 -10.20 2.25 0.90
C HIS A 145 -9.56 0.93 0.46
N VAL A 146 -9.57 0.63 -0.85
CA VAL A 146 -8.97 -0.62 -1.34
C VAL A 146 -7.45 -0.61 -1.23
N GLU A 147 -6.80 0.54 -1.41
CA GLU A 147 -5.37 0.66 -1.13
C GLU A 147 -5.05 0.37 0.33
N LYS A 148 -5.86 0.88 1.28
CA LYS A 148 -5.72 0.56 2.69
C LYS A 148 -5.88 -0.94 2.96
N LEU A 149 -6.83 -1.62 2.31
CA LEU A 149 -6.98 -3.09 2.44
C LEU A 149 -5.72 -3.83 1.95
N ARG A 150 -5.13 -3.39 0.85
CA ARG A 150 -3.87 -3.96 0.35
C ARG A 150 -2.73 -3.75 1.33
N ASN A 151 -2.59 -2.54 1.86
CA ASN A 151 -1.57 -2.22 2.85
C ASN A 151 -1.73 -3.08 4.11
N ILE A 152 -2.96 -3.28 4.59
CA ILE A 152 -3.25 -4.16 5.73
C ILE A 152 -2.83 -5.60 5.41
N ALA A 153 -3.14 -6.10 4.21
CA ALA A 153 -2.77 -7.46 3.82
C ALA A 153 -1.25 -7.66 3.82
N GLU A 154 -0.52 -6.67 3.30
CA GLU A 154 0.94 -6.68 3.26
C GLU A 154 1.54 -6.59 4.66
N GLU A 155 1.08 -5.64 5.48
CA GLU A 155 1.54 -5.41 6.84
C GLU A 155 1.34 -6.62 7.75
N VAL A 156 0.18 -7.30 7.66
CA VAL A 156 -0.12 -8.49 8.46
C VAL A 156 0.92 -9.60 8.21
N ILE A 157 1.24 -9.86 6.94
CA ILE A 157 2.18 -10.91 6.57
C ILE A 157 3.62 -10.49 6.83
N ASP A 158 3.98 -9.25 6.53
CA ASP A 158 5.32 -8.77 6.78
C ASP A 158 5.62 -8.78 8.29
N ALA A 159 4.65 -8.42 9.15
CA ALA A 159 4.77 -8.57 10.60
C ALA A 159 4.88 -10.04 11.04
N GLU A 160 4.06 -10.93 10.47
CA GLU A 160 4.09 -12.36 10.78
C GLU A 160 5.44 -13.02 10.42
N LEU A 161 5.98 -12.69 9.25
CA LEU A 161 7.25 -13.22 8.77
C LEU A 161 8.46 -12.56 9.45
N TYR A 162 8.37 -11.28 9.84
CA TYR A 162 9.43 -10.64 10.64
C TYR A 162 9.60 -11.28 12.02
N VAL A 163 8.53 -11.86 12.58
CA VAL A 163 8.61 -12.63 13.83
C VAL A 163 9.25 -14.01 13.61
N TYR A 164 9.23 -14.53 12.37
CA TYR A 164 9.92 -15.75 11.97
C TYR A 164 11.28 -15.43 11.35
N VAL A 165 12.22 -14.95 12.16
CA VAL A 165 13.65 -15.17 11.88
C VAL A 165 13.96 -16.55 12.46
N PRO A 166 13.97 -17.65 11.67
CA PRO A 166 14.55 -18.89 12.17
C PRO A 166 15.96 -18.53 12.66
N PRO A 167 16.40 -18.99 13.83
CA PRO A 167 17.77 -18.75 14.25
C PRO A 167 18.63 -19.16 13.06
N GLU A 168 19.49 -18.24 12.59
CA GLU A 168 20.43 -18.56 11.53
C GLU A 168 20.99 -19.94 11.87
N PRO A 169 20.95 -20.93 10.95
CA PRO A 169 21.58 -22.20 11.24
C PRO A 169 22.97 -21.83 11.71
N VAL A 170 23.29 -22.20 12.95
CA VAL A 170 24.63 -22.03 13.48
C VAL A 170 25.46 -22.90 12.55
N VAL A 171 25.97 -22.28 11.49
CA VAL A 171 27.06 -22.86 10.73
C VAL A 171 28.13 -22.88 11.80
N GLU A 172 28.34 -24.06 12.39
CA GLU A 172 29.63 -24.38 12.97
C GLU A 172 30.61 -24.25 11.80
N VAL A 173 31.05 -23.01 11.59
CA VAL A 173 32.18 -22.67 10.76
C VAL A 173 33.34 -23.26 11.54
N ASN A 174 33.58 -24.54 11.27
CA ASN A 174 34.77 -25.23 11.68
C ASN A 174 35.89 -24.73 10.76
N ASP A 175 36.25 -23.46 10.93
CA ASP A 175 37.44 -22.87 10.34
C ASP A 175 37.95 -21.81 11.32
N GLY A 176 39.06 -22.16 11.96
CA GLY A 176 39.87 -21.18 12.65
C GLY A 176 40.36 -20.16 11.63
N ILE A 177 39.74 -18.97 11.61
CA ILE A 177 40.37 -17.68 11.36
C ILE A 177 39.52 -16.65 12.10
N SER A 178 40.04 -16.19 13.24
CA SER A 178 39.52 -15.08 14.01
C SER A 178 39.80 -13.76 13.29
N TRP A 179 38.80 -12.88 13.20
CA TRP A 179 39.01 -11.47 12.88
C TRP A 179 39.97 -10.85 13.91
N PRO A 180 40.98 -10.05 13.49
CA PRO A 180 40.69 -8.75 12.86
C PRO A 180 41.66 -8.36 11.74
N SER A 181 41.16 -8.42 10.49
CA SER A 181 41.92 -8.15 9.27
C SER A 181 42.48 -6.72 9.15
N PHE A 182 42.03 -5.78 9.97
CA PHE A 182 42.55 -4.40 9.98
C PHE A 182 43.83 -4.23 10.82
N PHE A 183 44.03 -5.02 11.88
CA PHE A 183 45.25 -4.94 12.69
C PHE A 183 46.44 -5.61 12.00
N VAL A 184 46.22 -6.72 11.30
CA VAL A 184 47.28 -7.46 10.60
C VAL A 184 47.82 -6.64 9.43
N VAL A 185 46.95 -6.02 8.64
CA VAL A 185 47.35 -5.13 7.54
C VAL A 185 48.10 -3.90 8.08
N GLY A 186 47.62 -3.30 9.18
CA GLY A 186 48.32 -2.18 9.84
C GLY A 186 49.71 -2.55 10.36
N LEU A 187 49.87 -3.73 10.97
CA LEU A 187 51.15 -4.21 11.49
C LEU A 187 52.16 -4.49 10.36
N ILE A 188 51.70 -5.05 9.24
CA ILE A 188 52.56 -5.34 8.08
C ILE A 188 53.08 -4.04 7.46
N VAL A 189 52.23 -3.03 7.27
CA VAL A 189 52.65 -1.73 6.75
C VAL A 189 53.66 -1.05 7.69
N LEU A 190 53.43 -1.12 9.01
CA LEU A 190 54.36 -0.57 10.00
C LEU A 190 55.73 -1.27 9.94
N LEU A 191 55.77 -2.60 9.85
CA LEU A 191 57.02 -3.36 9.75
C LEU A 191 57.78 -3.05 8.45
N VAL A 192 57.11 -2.90 7.32
CA VAL A 192 57.74 -2.55 6.04
C VAL A 192 58.37 -1.15 6.10
N VAL A 193 57.68 -0.17 6.69
CA VAL A 193 58.22 1.19 6.87
C VAL A 193 59.44 1.19 7.80
N LEU A 194 59.40 0.39 8.87
CA LEU A 194 60.51 0.29 9.81
C LEU A 194 61.72 -0.41 9.19
N PHE A 195 61.49 -1.44 8.36
CA PHE A 195 62.55 -2.13 7.62
C PHE A 195 63.21 -1.22 6.57
N LEU A 196 62.42 -0.45 5.82
CA LEU A 196 62.94 0.54 4.87
C LEU A 196 63.79 1.61 5.56
N LYS A 197 63.40 2.06 6.76
CA LYS A 197 64.18 3.06 7.54
C LYS A 197 65.48 2.54 8.13
N VAL A 198 65.66 1.22 8.27
CA VAL A 198 66.90 0.63 8.78
C VAL A 198 67.90 0.38 7.64
N PHE A 199 67.42 0.23 6.42
CA PHE A 199 68.25 -0.10 5.25
C PHE A 199 68.48 1.07 4.27
N LEU A 200 67.78 2.20 4.41
CA LEU A 200 68.10 3.49 3.78
C LEU A 200 68.78 4.43 4.78
#